data_AF-A0A918QNY9-F1
#
_entry.id   AF-A0A918QNY9-F1
#
_cell.length_a   1.000
_cell.length_b   1.000
_cell.length_c   1.000
_cell.angle_alpha   90.00
_cell.angle_beta   90.00
_cell.angle_gamma   90.00
#
_symmetry.space_group_name_H-M   'P 1'
#
loop_
_entity.id
_entity.type
_entity.pdbx_description
1 polymer ?
#
loop_
_entity_poly.entity_id
_entity_poly.type
_entity_poly.pdbx_seq_one_letter_code
_entity_poly.pdbx_strand_id
1 'polypeptide(L)'
;MPDPLSLQEYLVKRCERCDRVGFTLHDGREFLGWVTEVTDSLVLLDWALGPMDLNPPAEQDLLDESGEWLSLDAILPGSASHYDRGSRTWVPRPC
;
A
#
# COMPACT_ATOMS: atom_id res chain seq x y z
N MET A 1 -3.33 14.92 -21.02
CA MET A 1 -3.57 14.37 -19.67
C MET A 1 -2.73 13.11 -19.59
N PRO A 2 -1.84 12.94 -18.60
CA PRO A 2 -1.23 11.63 -18.39
C PRO A 2 -2.36 10.63 -18.08
N ASP A 3 -2.32 9.45 -18.69
CA ASP A 3 -3.26 8.38 -18.36
C ASP A 3 -3.20 8.08 -16.86
N PRO A 4 -4.34 7.85 -16.20
CA PRO A 4 -4.34 7.49 -14.79
C PRO A 4 -3.54 6.20 -14.62
N LEU A 5 -2.55 6.23 -13.72
CA LEU A 5 -1.73 5.06 -13.43
C LEU A 5 -2.64 3.90 -13.01
N SER A 6 -2.39 2.70 -13.55
CA SER A 6 -3.09 1.51 -13.07
C SER A 6 -2.83 1.29 -11.58
N LEU A 7 -3.71 0.54 -10.90
CA LEU A 7 -3.52 0.23 -9.48
C LEU A 7 -2.18 -0.47 -9.24
N GLN A 8 -1.84 -1.43 -10.10
CA GLN A 8 -0.59 -2.17 -10.04
C GLN A 8 0.61 -1.23 -10.14
N GLU A 9 0.70 -0.42 -11.20
CA GLU A 9 1.81 0.53 -11.37
C GLU A 9 1.90 1.53 -10.21
N TYR A 10 0.76 1.93 -9.65
CA TYR A 10 0.72 2.83 -8.51
C TYR A 10 1.38 2.16 -7.30
N LEU A 11 0.98 0.93 -6.97
CA LEU A 11 1.52 0.19 -5.83
C LEU A 11 2.99 -0.19 -6.03
N VAL A 12 3.42 -0.53 -7.26
CA VAL A 12 4.84 -0.75 -7.59
C VAL A 12 5.68 0.46 -7.21
N LYS A 13 5.26 1.66 -7.63
CA LYS A 13 5.99 2.90 -7.29
C LYS A 13 6.03 3.19 -5.80
N ARG A 14 5.02 2.77 -5.03
CA ARG A 14 4.99 2.94 -3.57
C ARG A 14 5.86 1.91 -2.86
N CYS A 15 5.90 0.69 -3.37
CA CYS A 15 6.83 -0.34 -2.96
C CYS A 15 8.28 0.15 -3.12
N GLU A 16 8.66 0.66 -4.31
CA GLU A 16 10.02 1.16 -4.59
C GLU A 16 10.44 2.32 -3.69
N ARG A 17 9.49 3.14 -3.25
CA ARG A 17 9.73 4.31 -2.40
C ARG A 17 9.61 4.01 -0.90
N CYS A 18 9.19 2.80 -0.55
CA CYS A 18 8.79 2.42 0.80
C CYS A 18 7.77 3.42 1.40
N ASP A 19 6.87 3.92 0.57
CA ASP A 19 5.80 4.81 1.00
C ASP A 19 4.76 4.01 1.78
N ARG A 20 4.27 4.57 2.89
CA ARG A 20 3.13 3.99 3.59
C ARG A 20 1.87 4.19 2.75
N VAL A 21 1.08 3.14 2.57
CA VAL A 21 -0.16 3.16 1.79
C VAL A 21 -1.37 2.83 2.66
N GLY A 22 -2.54 3.26 2.20
CA GLY A 22 -3.82 2.89 2.78
C GLY A 22 -4.89 2.75 1.71
N PHE A 23 -5.78 1.78 1.89
CA PHE A 23 -6.91 1.53 0.99
C PHE A 23 -8.01 0.73 1.69
N THR A 24 -9.20 0.74 1.09
CA THR A 24 -10.36 -0.02 1.55
C THR A 24 -10.50 -1.28 0.70
N LEU A 25 -10.77 -2.41 1.34
CA LEU A 25 -11.08 -3.67 0.68
C LEU A 25 -12.58 -3.77 0.36
N HIS A 26 -12.95 -4.61 -0.60
CA HIS A 26 -14.35 -4.87 -0.95
C HIS A 26 -15.16 -5.49 0.20
N ASP A 27 -14.51 -6.14 1.16
CA ASP A 27 -15.15 -6.68 2.38
C ASP A 27 -15.36 -5.60 3.47
N GLY A 28 -14.93 -4.36 3.22
CA GLY A 28 -15.05 -3.22 4.13
C GLY A 28 -13.89 -3.06 5.11
N ARG A 29 -12.91 -3.96 5.14
CA ARG A 29 -11.68 -3.76 5.94
C ARG A 29 -10.86 -2.61 5.38
N GLU A 30 -10.22 -1.88 6.28
CA GLU A 30 -9.25 -0.83 5.93
C GLU A 30 -7.85 -1.37 6.16
N PHE A 31 -7.01 -1.28 5.12
CA PHE A 31 -5.60 -1.59 5.21
C PHE A 31 -4.79 -0.31 5.40
N LEU A 32 -3.77 -0.39 6.25
CA LEU A 32 -2.80 0.67 6.47
C LEU A 32 -1.42 0.07 6.76
N GLY A 33 -0.45 0.32 5.90
CA GLY A 33 0.85 -0.35 5.99
C GLY A 33 1.75 -0.08 4.80
N TRP A 34 2.60 -1.05 4.45
CA TRP A 34 3.51 -0.97 3.32
C TRP A 34 3.23 -2.04 2.30
N VAL A 35 3.61 -1.76 1.06
CA VAL A 35 3.66 -2.76 0.00
C VAL A 35 5.08 -3.30 -0.05
N THR A 36 5.22 -4.60 0.07
CA THR A 36 6.51 -5.30 0.08
C THR A 36 6.81 -5.91 -1.28
N GLU A 37 5.78 -6.41 -1.96
CA GLU A 37 5.90 -7.00 -3.30
C GLU A 37 4.62 -6.77 -4.10
N VAL A 38 4.76 -6.58 -5.42
CA VAL A 38 3.64 -6.50 -6.36
C VAL A 38 3.91 -7.41 -7.54
N THR A 39 2.94 -8.27 -7.83
CA THR A 39 2.91 -9.15 -9.01
C THR A 39 1.84 -8.66 -10.00
N ASP A 40 1.54 -9.44 -11.03
CA ASP A 40 0.51 -9.10 -12.03
C ASP A 40 -0.90 -9.00 -11.44
N SER A 41 -1.21 -9.77 -10.39
CA SER A 41 -2.56 -9.84 -9.81
C SER A 41 -2.60 -9.78 -8.28
N LEU A 42 -1.46 -9.96 -7.61
CA LEU A 42 -1.36 -9.99 -6.16
C LEU A 42 -0.42 -8.90 -5.64
N VAL A 43 -0.69 -8.44 -4.43
CA VAL A 43 0.17 -7.56 -3.65
C VAL A 43 0.46 -8.20 -2.31
N LEU A 44 1.74 -8.21 -1.91
CA LEU A 44 2.17 -8.58 -0.57
C LEU A 44 2.18 -7.33 0.30
N LEU A 45 1.44 -7.39 1.39
CA LEU A 45 1.24 -6.29 2.31
C LEU A 45 1.90 -6.57 3.64
N ASP A 46 2.45 -5.52 4.23
CA ASP A 46 2.89 -5.55 5.61
C ASP A 46 2.14 -4.51 6.44
N TRP A 47 1.52 -4.97 7.52
CA TRP A 47 0.60 -4.18 8.32
C TRP A 47 1.37 -3.26 9.26
N ALA A 48 0.96 -1.99 9.32
CA ALA A 48 1.49 -1.10 10.35
C ALA A 48 1.01 -1.55 11.74
N LEU A 49 1.93 -1.68 12.70
CA LEU A 49 1.62 -2.04 14.09
C LEU A 49 0.73 -1.00 14.79
N GLY A 50 0.64 0.20 14.23
CA GLY A 50 -0.29 1.23 14.67
C GLY A 50 -0.40 2.42 13.70
N PRO A 51 -1.40 3.30 13.87
CA PRO A 51 -1.64 4.43 12.98
C PRO A 51 -0.51 5.47 12.98
N MET A 52 0.30 5.52 14.04
CA MET A 52 1.45 6.42 14.14
C MET A 52 2.77 5.79 13.68
N ASP A 53 2.76 4.52 13.26
CA ASP A 53 3.98 3.88 12.78
C ASP A 53 4.35 4.43 11.41
N LEU A 54 5.42 5.21 11.36
CA LEU A 54 5.85 5.89 10.15
C LEU A 54 7.00 5.17 9.46
N ASN A 55 7.66 4.22 10.13
CA ASN A 55 8.83 3.54 9.59
C ASN A 55 8.42 2.17 9.06
N PRO A 56 8.83 1.79 7.84
CA PRO A 56 8.67 0.41 7.41
C PRO A 56 9.43 -0.51 8.36
N PRO A 57 8.96 -1.74 8.57
CA PRO A 57 9.66 -2.72 9.38
C PRO A 57 11.07 -2.97 8.83
N ALA A 58 12.00 -3.31 9.72
CA ALA A 58 13.35 -3.65 9.30
C ALA A 58 13.32 -4.93 8.46
N GLU A 59 14.24 -5.10 7.51
CA GLU A 59 14.33 -6.31 6.67
C GLU A 59 14.42 -7.62 7.49
N GLN A 60 14.86 -7.52 8.74
CA GLN A 60 14.96 -8.63 9.68
C GLN A 60 13.61 -8.99 10.34
N ASP A 61 12.67 -8.05 10.41
CA ASP A 61 11.30 -8.28 10.89
C ASP A 61 10.38 -8.82 9.78
N LEU A 62 10.77 -8.66 8.49
CA LEU A 62 10.04 -9.23 7.34
C LEU A 62 10.07 -10.77 7.28
N LEU A 63 10.87 -11.41 8.14
CA LEU A 63 10.96 -12.86 8.27
C LEU A 63 9.90 -13.43 9.23
N ASP A 64 9.22 -12.59 10.01
CA ASP A 64 8.02 -12.99 10.75
C ASP A 64 6.83 -13.04 9.77
N GLU A 65 5.99 -14.06 9.92
CA GLU A 65 4.95 -14.49 8.99
C GLU A 65 3.75 -13.52 8.86
N SER A 66 3.95 -12.20 9.04
CA SER A 66 2.91 -11.16 9.04
C SER A 66 2.50 -10.65 7.66
N GLY A 67 3.24 -11.03 6.62
CA GLY A 67 2.95 -10.63 5.24
C GLY A 67 1.65 -11.24 4.72
N GLU A 68 0.66 -10.41 4.37
CA GLU A 68 -0.62 -10.86 3.79
C GLU A 68 -0.60 -10.68 2.27
N TRP A 69 -0.74 -11.77 1.53
CA TRP A 69 -0.99 -11.72 0.09
C TRP A 69 -2.45 -11.39 -0.19
N LEU A 70 -2.68 -10.34 -0.97
CA LEU A 70 -4.01 -9.85 -1.32
C LEU A 70 -4.15 -9.69 -2.84
N SER A 71 -5.33 -10.03 -3.38
CA SER A 71 -5.64 -9.77 -4.79
C SER A 71 -5.83 -8.27 -5.04
N LEU A 72 -5.27 -7.74 -6.13
CA LEU A 72 -5.48 -6.35 -6.54
C LEU A 72 -6.97 -6.03 -6.74
N ASP A 73 -7.76 -7.01 -7.19
CA ASP A 73 -9.21 -6.87 -7.36
C ASP A 73 -9.98 -6.85 -6.03
N ALA A 74 -9.33 -7.19 -4.90
CA ALA A 74 -9.94 -7.04 -3.58
C ALA A 74 -9.90 -5.58 -3.09
N ILE A 75 -9.09 -4.72 -3.72
CA ILE A 75 -8.94 -3.30 -3.36
C ILE A 75 -10.02 -2.49 -4.06
N LEU A 76 -10.82 -1.76 -3.27
CA LEU A 76 -11.88 -0.91 -3.78
C LEU A 76 -11.29 0.18 -4.70
N PRO A 77 -11.74 0.29 -5.97
CA PRO A 77 -11.23 1.27 -6.91
C PRO A 77 -11.34 2.71 -6.37
N GLY A 78 -10.27 3.48 -6.49
CA GLY A 78 -10.22 4.88 -6.03
C GLY A 78 -10.01 5.09 -4.53
N SER A 79 -9.94 4.01 -3.74
CA SER A 79 -9.66 4.12 -2.29
C SER A 79 -8.17 4.25 -1.96
N ALA A 80 -7.29 3.89 -2.89
CA ALA A 80 -5.85 3.85 -2.66
C ALA A 80 -5.25 5.25 -2.45
N SER A 81 -4.47 5.38 -1.39
CA SER A 81 -3.73 6.59 -1.02
C SER A 81 -2.36 6.23 -0.47
N HIS A 82 -1.45 7.19 -0.46
CA HIS A 82 -0.14 7.05 0.19
C HIS A 82 0.11 8.23 1.11
N TYR A 83 0.89 8.01 2.15
CA TYR A 83 1.30 9.04 3.06
C TYR A 83 2.54 9.74 2.52
N ASP A 84 2.39 11.01 2.16
CA ASP A 84 3.51 11.85 1.74
C ASP A 84 4.19 12.45 2.99
N ARG A 85 5.42 12.00 3.26
CA ARG A 85 6.17 12.44 4.45
C ARG A 85 6.55 13.93 4.39
N GLY A 86 6.76 14.48 3.19
CA GLY A 86 7.17 15.88 3.02
C GLY A 86 6.08 16.87 3.44
N SER A 87 4.84 16.62 3.03
CA SER A 87 3.65 17.41 3.34
C SER A 87 2.93 16.93 4.61
N ARG A 88 3.24 15.73 5.10
CA ARG A 88 2.57 15.07 6.24
C ARG A 88 1.08 14.86 6.00
N THR A 89 0.71 14.47 4.79
CA THR A 89 -0.68 14.28 4.37
C THR A 89 -0.88 12.98 3.59
N TRP A 90 -2.12 12.48 3.60
CA TRP A 90 -2.54 11.39 2.73
C TRP A 90 -2.87 11.93 1.34
N VAL A 91 -2.21 11.39 0.33
CA VAL A 91 -2.38 11.78 -1.07
C VAL A 91 -3.08 10.65 -1.81
N PRO A 92 -4.29 10.87 -2.36
CA PRO A 92 -5.03 9.85 -3.09
C PRO A 92 -4.33 9.51 -4.40
N ARG A 93 -4.50 8.27 -4.86
CA ARG A 93 -4.09 7.85 -6.20
C ARG A 93 -4.86 8.69 -7.23
N PRO A 94 -4.18 9.31 -8.21
CA PRO A 94 -4.85 9.96 -9.32
C PRO A 94 -5.69 8.93 -10.12
N CYS A 95 -6.95 9.26 -10.38
CA CYS A 95 -7.92 8.41 -11.09
C CYS A 95 -8.20 8.94 -12.49
#